data_AF-A0A0Q5L8Z9-F1
#
_entry.id   AF-A0A0Q5L8Z9-F1
#
_cell.length_a   1.000
_cell.length_b   1.000
_cell.length_c   1.000
_cell.angle_alpha   90.00
_cell.angle_beta   90.00
_cell.angle_gamma   90.00
#
_symmetry.space_group_name_H-M   'P 1'
#
loop_
_entity.id
_entity.type
_entity.pdbx_description
1 polymer ?
#
loop_
_entity_poly.entity_id
_entity_poly.type
_entity_poly.pdbx_seq_one_letter_code
_entity_poly.pdbx_strand_id
1 'polypeptide(L)' 'MTPRDSSLDRPARCAECGGPARLVRNPFFGSGLSVHPELLTCTSCRSVTFVPAPPRRACTPPAGRRRGLRRVARWFCRR' A
#
# COMPACT_ATOMS: atom_id res chain seq x y z
N MET A 1 -3.20 11.01 19.79
CA MET A 1 -3.64 9.60 19.65
C MET A 1 -4.41 9.46 18.34
N THR A 2 -3.76 8.98 17.28
CA THR A 2 -4.45 8.67 16.01
C THR A 2 -5.17 7.33 16.13
N PRO A 3 -6.41 7.20 15.62
CA PRO A 3 -7.12 5.93 15.66
C PRO A 3 -6.35 4.92 14.81
N ARG A 4 -5.94 3.81 15.42
CA ARG A 4 -5.48 2.62 14.70
C ARG A 4 -6.70 2.12 13.93
N ASP A 5 -6.63 2.17 12.62
CA ASP A 5 -7.66 1.65 11.72
C ASP A 5 -7.81 0.14 11.98
N SER A 6 -8.81 -0.23 12.79
CA SER A 6 -9.07 -1.60 13.29
C SER A 6 -9.51 -2.58 12.19
N SER A 7 -9.45 -2.16 10.93
CA SER A 7 -9.82 -2.96 9.74
C SER A 7 -8.76 -4.03 9.39
N LEU A 8 -7.55 -3.95 9.97
CA LEU A 8 -6.45 -4.90 9.75
C LEU A 8 -6.53 -6.16 10.64
N ASP A 9 -7.50 -6.25 11.56
CA ASP A 9 -7.56 -7.33 12.55
C ASP A 9 -8.36 -8.56 12.10
N ARG A 10 -8.90 -8.56 10.86
CA ARG A 10 -9.51 -9.77 10.32
C ARG A 10 -8.39 -10.73 9.88
N PRO A 11 -8.30 -11.95 10.44
CA PRO A 11 -7.30 -12.91 10.02
C PRO A 11 -7.48 -13.20 8.53
N ALA A 12 -6.46 -12.84 7.75
CA ALA A 12 -6.47 -13.07 6.31
C ALA A 12 -6.45 -14.58 6.05
N ARG A 13 -7.24 -15.01 5.07
CA ARG A 13 -7.34 -16.41 4.64
C ARG A 13 -6.47 -16.61 3.41
N CYS A 14 -5.80 -17.74 3.33
CA CYS A 14 -5.06 -18.12 2.14
C CYS A 14 -6.04 -18.39 0.98
N ALA A 15 -5.82 -17.77 -0.18
CA ALA A 15 -6.62 -18.03 -1.38
C ALA A 15 -6.41 -19.45 -1.95
N GLU A 16 -5.24 -20.04 -1.72
CA GLU A 16 -4.87 -21.37 -2.24
C GLU A 16 -5.46 -22.51 -1.41
N CYS A 17 -5.36 -22.43 -0.07
CA CYS A 17 -5.72 -23.55 0.82
C CYS A 17 -6.79 -23.22 1.87
N GLY A 18 -7.26 -21.97 1.96
CA GLY A 18 -8.24 -21.52 2.97
C GLY A 18 -7.71 -21.44 4.41
N GLY A 19 -6.44 -21.82 4.64
CA GLY A 19 -5.77 -21.79 5.93
C GLY A 19 -5.44 -20.38 6.44
N PRO A 20 -4.94 -20.28 7.69
CA PRO A 20 -4.48 -19.02 8.26
C PRO A 20 -3.35 -18.39 7.43
N ALA A 21 -3.50 -17.10 7.15
CA ALA A 21 -2.48 -16.28 6.52
C ALA A 21 -2.20 -15.02 7.35
N ARG A 22 -0.96 -14.54 7.25
CA ARG A 22 -0.48 -13.34 7.93
C ARG A 22 -0.09 -12.30 6.92
N LEU A 23 -0.49 -11.06 7.18
CA LEU A 23 0.00 -9.90 6.45
C LEU A 23 1.36 -9.52 7.03
N VAL A 24 2.38 -9.40 6.18
CA VAL A 24 3.75 -9.03 6.56
C VAL A 24 4.26 -7.91 5.67
N ARG A 25 5.13 -7.05 6.21
CA ARG A 25 5.77 -5.99 5.41
C ARG A 25 6.74 -6.61 4.41
N ASN A 26 6.70 -6.12 3.18
CA ASN A 26 7.62 -6.55 2.13
C ASN A 26 9.00 -5.87 2.33
N PRO A 27 10.09 -6.61 2.62
CA PRO A 27 11.42 -6.02 2.79
C PRO A 27 11.98 -5.43 1.49
N PHE A 28 11.46 -5.84 0.33
CA PHE A 28 11.87 -5.36 -0.98
C PHE A 28 11.09 -4.12 -1.45
N PHE A 29 10.12 -3.66 -0.66
CA PHE A 29 9.37 -2.47 -1.02
C PHE A 29 10.26 -1.22 -0.96
N GLY A 30 10.28 -0.46 -2.06
CA GLY A 30 11.07 0.78 -2.17
C GLY A 30 12.53 0.58 -2.59
N SER A 31 13.00 -0.65 -2.77
CA SER A 31 14.34 -0.93 -3.32
C SER A 31 14.37 -1.03 -4.85
N GLY A 32 13.23 -0.90 -5.52
CA GLY A 32 13.08 -1.15 -6.96
C GLY A 32 12.82 -2.61 -7.33
N LEU A 33 12.85 -3.53 -6.35
CA LEU A 33 12.58 -4.96 -6.55
C LEU A 33 11.10 -5.32 -6.34
N SER A 34 10.31 -4.47 -5.68
CA SER A 34 8.87 -4.66 -5.54
C SER A 34 8.12 -3.35 -5.33
N VAL A 35 6.90 -3.28 -5.88
CA VAL A 35 5.99 -2.13 -5.79
C VAL A 35 4.90 -2.31 -4.72
N HIS A 36 4.80 -3.51 -4.14
CA HIS A 36 3.78 -3.83 -3.14
C HIS A 36 4.37 -3.71 -1.73
N PRO A 37 3.77 -2.92 -0.84
CA PRO A 37 4.28 -2.70 0.52
C PRO A 37 4.11 -3.91 1.44
N GLU A 38 3.15 -4.78 1.13
CA GLU A 38 2.72 -5.86 1.99
C GLU A 38 2.59 -7.17 1.21
N LEU A 39 2.91 -8.25 1.90
CA LEU A 39 2.81 -9.63 1.42
C LEU A 39 1.82 -10.36 2.31
N LEU A 40 1.08 -11.28 1.71
CA LEU A 40 0.27 -12.26 2.41
C LEU A 40 1.03 -13.59 2.44
N THR A 41 1.37 -14.07 3.63
CA THR A 41 2.08 -15.34 3.82
C THR A 41 1.19 -16.34 4.53
N CYS A 42 0.93 -17.49 3.90
CA CYS A 42 0.19 -18.58 4.54
C CYS A 42 1.10 -19.43 5.43
N THR A 43 0.70 -19.66 6.67
CA THR A 43 1.46 -20.52 7.60
C THR A 43 1.19 -22.01 7.41
N SER A 44 0.15 -22.36 6.64
CA SER A 44 -0.24 -23.76 6.36
C SER A 44 0.42 -24.31 5.10
N CYS A 45 0.20 -23.68 3.94
CA CYS A 45 0.76 -24.16 2.66
C CYS A 45 2.02 -23.40 2.22
N ARG A 46 2.49 -22.41 3.00
CA ARG A 46 3.68 -21.59 2.71
C ARG A 46 3.59 -20.74 1.44
N SER A 47 2.39 -20.55 0.88
CA SER A 47 2.20 -19.64 -0.24
C SER A 47 2.45 -18.18 0.18
N VAL A 48 2.98 -17.39 -0.77
CA VAL A 48 3.24 -15.96 -0.61
C VAL A 48 2.61 -15.23 -1.80
N THR A 49 1.78 -14.24 -1.52
CA THR A 49 1.12 -13.42 -2.55
C THR A 49 1.24 -11.94 -2.23
N PHE A 50 1.32 -11.11 -3.27
CA PHE A 50 1.33 -9.65 -3.10
C PHE A 50 -0.07 -9.15 -2.79
N VAL A 51 -0.19 -8.26 -1.81
CA VAL A 51 -1.46 -7.59 -1.54
C VAL A 51 -1.52 -6.31 -2.37
N PRO A 52 -2.60 -6.08 -3.13
CA PRO A 52 -2.80 -4.81 -3.81
C PRO A 52 -2.77 -3.68 -2.78
N ALA A 53 -1.84 -2.74 -2.93
CA ALA A 53 -1.87 -1.54 -2.11
C ALA A 53 -3.20 -0.81 -2.39
N PRO A 54 -3.89 -0.28 -1.38
CA PRO A 54 -4.99 0.64 -1.65
C PRO A 54 -4.44 1.77 -2.53
N PRO A 55 -5.19 2.20 -3.56
CA PRO A 55 -4.72 3.24 -4.46
C PRO A 55 -4.29 4.43 -3.61
N ARG A 56 -3.00 4.80 -3.70
CA ARG A 56 -2.51 6.00 -3.03
C ARG A 56 -3.39 7.14 -3.51
N ARG A 57 -4.11 7.79 -2.59
CA ARG A 57 -4.89 8.99 -2.91
C ARG A 57 -3.95 9.92 -3.64
N ALA A 58 -4.18 10.10 -4.94
CA ALA A 58 -3.39 11.00 -5.76
C ALA A 58 -3.30 12.32 -5.02
N CYS A 59 -2.09 12.87 -4.90
CA CYS A 59 -1.86 14.17 -4.28
C CYS A 59 -2.83 15.16 -4.91
N THR A 60 -3.94 15.43 -4.21
CA THR A 60 -4.87 16.47 -4.62
C THR A 60 -4.17 17.75 -4.19
N PRO A 61 -3.65 18.57 -5.11
CA PRO A 61 -3.00 19.81 -4.70
C PRO A 61 -4.02 20.59 -3.88
N PRO A 62 -3.62 21.18 -2.73
CA PRO A 62 -4.55 21.97 -1.94
C PRO A 62 -5.19 23.00 -2.86
N ALA A 63 -6.53 23.10 -2.82
CA ALA A 63 -7.30 24.10 -3.54
C ALA A 63 -7.07 25.49 -2.88
N GLY A 64 -5.81 25.90 -2.77
CA GLY A 64 -5.36 27.18 -2.27
C GLY A 64 -5.32 28.17 -3.41
N ARG A 65 -6.25 29.13 -3.38
CA ARG A 65 -6.35 30.29 -4.27
C ARG A 65 -5.04 31.11 -4.30
N ARG A 66 -4.06 30.81 -5.16
CA ARG A 66 -3.01 31.78 -5.56
C ARG A 66 -2.64 31.59 -7.03
N ARG A 67 -3.00 32.57 -7.87
CA ARG A 67 -2.89 32.60 -9.34
C ARG A 67 -1.44 32.69 -9.90
N GLY A 68 -0.42 32.20 -9.19
CA GLY A 68 0.99 32.48 -9.57
C GLY A 68 1.93 31.27 -9.76
N LEU A 69 1.70 30.13 -9.13
CA LEU A 69 2.72 29.08 -8.96
C LEU A 69 2.39 27.74 -9.64
N ARG A 70 1.60 27.76 -10.73
CA ARG A 70 1.14 26.54 -11.41
C ARG A 70 2.21 25.79 -12.23
N ARG A 71 3.37 26.40 -12.51
CA ARG A 71 4.36 25.79 -13.42
C ARG A 71 5.33 24.82 -12.74
N VAL A 72 5.63 24.99 -11.45
CA VAL A 72 6.66 24.19 -10.76
C VAL A 72 6.11 22.87 -10.24
N ALA A 73 4.87 22.85 -9.75
CA ALA A 73 4.24 21.64 -9.20
C ALA A 73 3.98 20.54 -10.25
N ARG A 74 3.92 20.89 -11.54
CA ARG A 74 3.69 19.92 -12.63
C ARG A 74 4.89 19.02 -12.91
N TRP A 75 6.09 19.42 -12.49
CA TRP A 75 7.33 18.68 -12.75
C TRP A 75 7.53 17.52 -11.76
N PHE A 76 7.15 17.71 -10.49
CA PHE A 76 7.28 16.68 -9.46
C PHE A 76 6.23 15.56 -9.56
N CYS A 77 5.09 15.79 -10.22
CA CYS A 77 4.05 14.77 -10.39
C CYS A 77 4.15 13.96 -11.70
N ARG A 78 5.19 14.17 -12.52
CA ARG A 78 5.36 13.51 -13.83
C ARG A 78 6.52 12.51 -13.86
N ARG A 79 7.16 12.22 -12.72
CA ARG A 79 8.17 11.16 -12.57
C ARG A 79 7.65 10.05 -11.66
#